data_AF-A0A532UW91-F1
#
_entry.id   AF-A0A532UW91-F1
#
_cell.length_a   1.000
_cell.length_b   1.000
_cell.length_c   1.000
_cell.angle_alpha   90.00
_cell.angle_beta   90.00
_cell.angle_gamma   90.00
#
_symmetry.space_group_name_H-M   'P 1'
#
loop_
_entity.id
_entity.type
_entity.pdbx_description
1 polymer ?
#
loop_
_entity_poly.entity_id
_entity_poly.type
_entity_poly.pdbx_seq_one_letter_code
_entity_poly.pdbx_strand_id
1 'polypeptide(L)'
;MNKMTLHRSVGRFVFLVCILIFPARPSQARAAEGITGNWEIKMDFNRWQTFARLSVSKNPDGTLAGKWGTSELSDVKFEGDKLTFVLTVQTQDQEFRMTYDGTLKDGKLTGTISSDRGDFPANGARTKPRCPAVGDWDIKLTVQERDINCKLSVSQKPDGALEGKWTSEFGEHEVSDVKFKDGKLTFSRNSKFGDRQWKSTYEGTVKGQTLTGRIDSEFGQIAANGKLAGGALVGKWELTTTSDRGTRTRVLTVYGDMTGRYQIYGDTRGGSPDPGSQT
;
A
#
# COMPACT_ATOMS: atom_id res chain seq x y z
N MET A 1 1.32 99.04 10.72
CA MET A 1 1.43 98.57 9.32
C MET A 1 0.62 97.30 9.15
N ASN A 2 0.04 97.06 7.97
CA ASN A 2 -0.94 96.00 7.75
C ASN A 2 -0.30 94.63 7.50
N LYS A 3 -0.94 93.55 7.97
CA LYS A 3 -1.67 92.62 7.07
C LYS A 3 -2.47 91.54 7.82
N MET A 4 -3.68 91.28 7.30
CA MET A 4 -4.46 90.03 7.44
C MET A 4 -3.82 88.93 6.56
N THR A 5 -4.17 87.63 6.60
CA THR A 5 -5.20 86.89 7.38
C THR A 5 -4.53 85.61 7.96
N LEU A 6 -5.04 84.36 8.09
CA LEU A 6 -6.29 83.67 7.70
C LEU A 6 -6.61 82.52 8.70
N HIS A 7 -7.89 82.21 8.90
CA HIS A 7 -8.35 81.09 9.71
C HIS A 7 -8.27 79.75 8.94
N ARG A 8 -7.95 78.64 9.62
CA ARG A 8 -8.47 77.32 9.21
C ARG A 8 -8.68 76.39 10.42
N SER A 9 -9.88 75.85 10.53
CA SER A 9 -10.25 74.82 11.53
C SER A 9 -10.01 73.42 10.97
N VAL A 10 -9.64 72.47 11.83
CA VAL A 10 -9.56 71.04 11.51
C VAL A 10 -10.40 70.28 12.53
N GLY A 11 -11.49 69.66 12.07
CA GLY A 11 -12.40 68.88 12.91
C GLY A 11 -11.81 67.50 13.24
N ARG A 12 -12.12 66.99 14.45
CA ARG A 12 -11.81 65.60 14.84
C ARG A 12 -12.79 64.64 14.18
N PHE A 13 -12.32 63.81 13.26
CA PHE A 13 -13.03 62.62 12.80
C PHE A 13 -12.78 61.46 13.77
N VAL A 14 -13.84 60.80 14.25
CA VAL A 14 -13.74 59.58 15.05
C VAL A 14 -14.10 58.40 14.15
N PHE A 15 -13.12 57.55 13.84
CA PHE A 15 -13.36 56.30 13.11
C PHE A 15 -13.67 55.17 14.09
N LEU A 16 -14.90 54.65 14.04
CA LEU A 16 -15.30 53.45 14.78
C LEU A 16 -14.94 52.21 13.95
N VAL A 17 -13.94 51.45 14.38
CA VAL A 17 -13.48 50.24 13.67
C VAL A 17 -14.15 48.99 14.26
N CYS A 18 -15.17 48.48 13.56
CA CYS A 18 -15.79 47.20 13.90
C CYS A 18 -14.90 46.02 13.49
N ILE A 19 -14.11 45.49 14.43
CA ILE A 19 -13.29 44.29 14.20
C ILE A 19 -14.18 43.05 14.17
N LEU A 20 -14.46 42.53 12.97
CA LEU A 20 -15.13 41.24 12.78
C LEU A 20 -14.17 40.09 13.13
N ILE A 21 -14.25 39.60 14.37
CA ILE A 21 -13.53 38.40 14.80
C ILE A 21 -14.20 37.17 14.18
N PHE A 22 -13.75 36.79 12.98
CA PHE A 22 -14.07 35.48 12.42
C PHE A 22 -13.38 34.39 13.26
N PRO A 23 -14.11 33.41 13.83
CA PRO A 23 -13.48 32.29 14.51
C PRO A 23 -12.69 31.47 13.49
N ALA A 24 -11.38 31.37 13.69
CA ALA A 24 -10.50 30.60 12.82
C ALA A 24 -10.87 29.11 12.91
N ARG A 25 -11.61 28.61 11.91
CA ARG A 25 -11.95 27.18 11.81
C ARG A 25 -10.65 26.37 11.80
N PRO A 26 -10.46 25.39 12.69
CA PRO A 26 -9.29 24.51 12.63
C PRO A 26 -9.27 23.83 11.26
N SER A 27 -8.12 23.89 10.59
CA SER A 27 -8.03 23.64 9.16
C SER A 27 -8.33 22.18 8.80
N GLN A 28 -9.50 21.93 8.20
CA GLN A 28 -9.92 20.61 7.66
C GLN A 28 -8.88 20.00 6.70
N ALA A 29 -8.03 20.83 6.07
CA ALA A 29 -6.89 20.39 5.28
C ALA A 29 -5.97 19.41 6.05
N ARG A 30 -5.62 19.70 7.30
CA ARG A 30 -4.72 18.87 8.12
C ARG A 30 -5.36 17.55 8.56
N ALA A 31 -6.68 17.54 8.77
CA ALA A 31 -7.42 16.30 9.07
C ALA A 31 -7.45 15.38 7.83
N ALA A 32 -7.72 15.95 6.64
CA ALA A 32 -7.76 15.18 5.39
C ALA A 32 -6.39 14.53 5.03
N GLU A 33 -5.27 15.20 5.32
CA GLU A 33 -3.92 14.60 5.22
C GLU A 33 -3.77 13.35 6.11
N GLY A 34 -4.37 13.37 7.30
CA GLY A 34 -4.36 12.25 8.26
C GLY A 34 -5.01 10.96 7.72
N ILE A 35 -6.10 11.07 6.96
CA ILE A 35 -6.88 9.91 6.50
C ILE A 35 -6.54 9.43 5.07
N THR A 36 -6.04 10.31 4.21
CA THR A 36 -5.77 9.97 2.80
C THR A 36 -4.67 8.92 2.62
N GLY A 37 -4.75 8.14 1.55
CA GLY A 37 -3.82 7.06 1.20
C GLY A 37 -4.49 5.69 1.08
N ASN A 38 -3.68 4.64 1.21
CA ASN A 38 -4.10 3.24 1.08
C ASN A 38 -4.08 2.56 2.45
N TRP A 39 -5.11 1.76 2.72
CA TRP A 39 -5.33 1.03 3.96
C TRP A 39 -5.67 -0.43 3.66
N GLU A 40 -5.07 -1.36 4.39
CA GLU A 40 -5.54 -2.74 4.47
C GLU A 40 -6.52 -2.84 5.65
N ILE A 41 -7.78 -3.19 5.34
CA ILE A 41 -8.84 -3.36 6.34
C ILE A 41 -9.03 -4.85 6.62
N LYS A 42 -8.79 -5.26 7.87
CA LYS A 42 -9.18 -6.56 8.40
C LYS A 42 -10.65 -6.51 8.83
N MET A 43 -11.46 -7.43 8.31
CA MET A 43 -12.80 -7.75 8.82
C MET A 43 -12.80 -9.11 9.52
N ASP A 44 -13.69 -9.29 10.50
CA ASP A 44 -13.91 -10.56 11.18
C ASP A 44 -15.39 -10.97 11.09
N PHE A 45 -15.67 -12.04 10.35
CA PHE A 45 -17.01 -12.60 10.17
C PHE A 45 -17.12 -13.92 10.93
N ASN A 46 -17.42 -13.86 12.23
CA ASN A 46 -17.72 -15.04 13.07
C ASN A 46 -16.70 -16.18 12.92
N ARG A 47 -15.40 -15.87 13.14
CA ARG A 47 -14.20 -16.72 12.97
C ARG A 47 -13.61 -16.76 11.55
N TRP A 48 -14.22 -16.12 10.55
CA TRP A 48 -13.64 -15.97 9.22
C TRP A 48 -13.03 -14.58 9.05
N GLN A 49 -11.70 -14.49 9.13
CA GLN A 49 -10.99 -13.25 8.83
C GLN A 49 -10.90 -13.04 7.31
N THR A 50 -11.20 -11.82 6.85
CA THR A 50 -10.98 -11.41 5.47
C THR A 50 -10.39 -10.00 5.38
N PHE A 51 -9.92 -9.61 4.20
CA PHE A 51 -9.21 -8.37 3.94
C PHE A 51 -9.84 -7.60 2.77
N ALA A 52 -9.90 -6.27 2.89
CA ALA A 52 -10.21 -5.36 1.79
C ALA A 52 -9.17 -4.25 1.71
N ARG A 53 -9.10 -3.59 0.55
CA ARG A 53 -8.29 -2.38 0.34
C ARG A 53 -9.20 -1.16 0.38
N LEU A 54 -9.11 -0.36 1.43
CA LEU A 54 -9.70 0.98 1.44
C LEU A 54 -8.66 1.95 0.85
N SER A 55 -9.08 2.77 -0.10
CA SER A 55 -8.28 3.89 -0.63
C SER A 55 -9.07 5.17 -0.42
N VAL A 56 -8.46 6.19 0.17
CA VAL A 56 -9.09 7.51 0.39
C VAL A 56 -8.23 8.58 -0.29
N SER A 57 -8.85 9.40 -1.12
CA SER A 57 -8.19 10.49 -1.87
C SER A 57 -8.97 11.79 -1.71
N LYS A 58 -8.28 12.93 -1.86
CA LYS A 58 -8.89 14.25 -1.85
C LYS A 58 -9.09 14.74 -3.27
N ASN A 59 -10.29 15.20 -3.58
CA ASN A 59 -10.67 15.77 -4.87
C ASN A 59 -10.18 17.23 -4.99
N PRO A 60 -10.12 17.80 -6.21
CA PRO A 60 -9.70 19.19 -6.42
C PRO A 60 -10.56 20.25 -5.71
N ASP A 61 -11.85 19.97 -5.50
CA ASP A 61 -12.79 20.80 -4.74
C ASP A 61 -12.59 20.71 -3.20
N GLY A 62 -11.70 19.81 -2.75
CA GLY A 62 -11.41 19.57 -1.35
C GLY A 62 -12.25 18.47 -0.68
N THR A 63 -13.23 17.89 -1.36
CA THR A 63 -14.02 16.74 -0.87
C THR A 63 -13.17 15.47 -0.81
N LEU A 64 -13.67 14.42 -0.14
CA LEU A 64 -13.04 13.10 -0.16
C LEU A 64 -13.76 12.17 -1.13
N ALA A 65 -12.97 11.43 -1.91
CA ALA A 65 -13.41 10.24 -2.63
C ALA A 65 -12.82 9.00 -1.96
N GLY A 66 -13.52 7.88 -2.06
CA GLY A 66 -13.12 6.61 -1.46
C GLY A 66 -13.37 5.43 -2.39
N LYS A 67 -12.54 4.40 -2.26
CA LYS A 67 -12.68 3.11 -2.97
C LYS A 67 -12.51 1.94 -2.01
N TRP A 68 -13.31 0.91 -2.19
CA TRP A 68 -13.23 -0.36 -1.45
C TRP A 68 -13.01 -1.51 -2.43
N GLY A 69 -11.78 -2.01 -2.49
CA GLY A 69 -11.32 -2.83 -3.61
C GLY A 69 -11.28 -1.99 -4.88
N THR A 70 -12.25 -2.20 -5.77
CA THR A 70 -12.48 -1.40 -6.99
C THR A 70 -13.73 -0.51 -6.88
N SER A 71 -14.69 -0.87 -6.03
CA SER A 71 -15.99 -0.20 -5.88
C SER A 71 -15.81 1.22 -5.32
N GLU A 72 -16.50 2.19 -5.92
CA GLU A 72 -16.57 3.55 -5.37
C GLU A 72 -17.35 3.58 -4.05
N LEU A 73 -16.98 4.50 -3.16
CA LEU A 73 -17.68 4.77 -1.91
C LEU A 73 -18.45 6.08 -2.02
N SER A 74 -19.66 6.10 -1.45
CA SER A 74 -20.49 7.30 -1.31
C SER A 74 -20.42 7.85 0.11
N ASP A 75 -20.88 9.09 0.31
CA ASP A 75 -20.96 9.75 1.63
C ASP A 75 -19.65 9.78 2.44
N VAL A 76 -18.49 9.76 1.75
CA VAL A 76 -17.15 9.71 2.38
C VAL A 76 -16.83 11.01 3.12
N LYS A 77 -16.78 10.96 4.45
CA LYS A 77 -16.54 12.12 5.33
C LYS A 77 -15.44 11.82 6.35
N PHE A 78 -14.62 12.82 6.63
CA PHE A 78 -13.64 12.76 7.72
C PHE A 78 -13.73 14.03 8.57
N GLU A 79 -14.21 13.88 9.81
CA GLU A 79 -14.55 14.99 10.70
C GLU A 79 -13.92 14.74 12.08
N GLY A 80 -13.00 15.62 12.49
CA GLY A 80 -12.10 15.33 13.61
C GLY A 80 -11.23 14.11 13.28
N ASP A 81 -11.34 13.06 14.10
CA ASP A 81 -10.69 11.77 13.89
C ASP A 81 -11.63 10.71 13.27
N LYS A 82 -12.90 11.05 13.00
CA LYS A 82 -13.93 10.08 12.58
C LYS A 82 -14.06 9.99 11.06
N LEU A 83 -13.87 8.79 10.52
CA LEU A 83 -14.19 8.41 9.13
C LEU A 83 -15.58 7.77 9.09
N THR A 84 -16.44 8.26 8.22
CA THR A 84 -17.65 7.55 7.78
C THR A 84 -17.71 7.46 6.26
N PHE A 85 -18.32 6.39 5.76
CA PHE A 85 -18.65 6.24 4.34
C PHE A 85 -19.75 5.20 4.14
N VAL A 86 -20.31 5.16 2.94
CA VAL A 86 -21.26 4.15 2.47
C VAL A 86 -20.62 3.30 1.39
N LEU A 87 -20.71 1.98 1.58
CA LEU A 87 -20.35 0.97 0.59
C LEU A 87 -21.63 0.34 0.05
N THR A 88 -21.93 0.60 -1.22
CA THR A 88 -22.96 -0.14 -1.97
C THR A 88 -22.30 -1.32 -2.68
N VAL A 89 -22.81 -2.53 -2.45
CA VAL A 89 -22.44 -3.74 -3.18
C VAL A 89 -23.66 -4.23 -3.96
N GLN A 90 -23.60 -4.14 -5.28
CA GLN A 90 -24.62 -4.70 -6.16
C GLN A 90 -24.29 -6.17 -6.48
N THR A 91 -25.32 -7.00 -6.46
CA THR A 91 -25.35 -8.37 -6.99
C THR A 91 -26.45 -8.47 -8.05
N GLN A 92 -26.52 -9.56 -8.81
CA GLN A 92 -27.49 -9.66 -9.92
C GLN A 92 -28.96 -9.50 -9.45
N ASP A 93 -29.29 -9.98 -8.24
CA ASP A 93 -30.66 -9.98 -7.72
C ASP A 93 -30.93 -8.88 -6.68
N GLN A 94 -29.90 -8.28 -6.08
CA GLN A 94 -30.07 -7.35 -4.95
C GLN A 94 -28.91 -6.35 -4.78
N GLU A 95 -29.25 -5.12 -4.40
CA GLU A 95 -28.29 -4.13 -3.85
C GLU A 95 -28.20 -4.23 -2.32
N PHE A 96 -26.97 -4.25 -1.79
CA PHE A 96 -26.66 -4.20 -0.37
C PHE A 96 -25.94 -2.90 -0.02
N ARG A 97 -26.59 -2.05 0.80
CA ARG A 97 -25.99 -0.83 1.35
C ARG A 97 -25.42 -1.13 2.73
N MET A 98 -24.13 -0.85 2.91
CA MET A 98 -23.41 -0.96 4.17
C MET A 98 -22.83 0.40 4.58
N THR A 99 -22.79 0.70 5.87
CA THR A 99 -22.17 1.92 6.41
C THR A 99 -20.93 1.59 7.23
N TYR A 100 -19.84 2.31 7.01
CA TYR A 100 -18.67 2.29 7.89
C TYR A 100 -18.74 3.44 8.89
N ASP A 101 -18.47 3.12 10.16
CA ASP A 101 -18.23 4.10 11.23
C ASP A 101 -16.93 3.73 11.94
N GLY A 102 -15.92 4.61 11.88
CA GLY A 102 -14.63 4.33 12.47
C GLY A 102 -13.82 5.57 12.84
N THR A 103 -12.87 5.38 13.75
CA THR A 103 -11.99 6.43 14.28
C THR A 103 -10.54 6.13 13.89
N LEU A 104 -9.84 7.15 13.39
CA LEU A 104 -8.41 7.12 13.14
C LEU A 104 -7.67 7.54 14.42
N LYS A 105 -6.89 6.63 15.01
CA LYS A 105 -6.01 6.95 16.14
C LYS A 105 -4.68 6.21 16.01
N ASP A 106 -3.57 6.88 16.35
CA ASP A 106 -2.22 6.30 16.37
C ASP A 106 -1.82 5.58 15.06
N GLY A 107 -2.28 6.11 13.92
CA GLY A 107 -2.05 5.55 12.58
C GLY A 107 -2.91 4.33 12.21
N LYS A 108 -3.91 3.97 13.03
CA LYS A 108 -4.82 2.84 12.87
C LYS A 108 -6.27 3.32 12.75
N LEU A 109 -7.05 2.66 11.92
CA LEU A 109 -8.51 2.81 11.90
C LEU A 109 -9.14 1.71 12.76
N THR A 110 -9.99 2.10 13.70
CA THR A 110 -10.82 1.18 14.47
C THR A 110 -12.29 1.53 14.23
N GLY A 111 -13.08 0.57 13.74
CA GLY A 111 -14.45 0.82 13.34
C GLY A 111 -15.25 -0.44 13.04
N THR A 112 -16.49 -0.21 12.64
CA THR A 112 -17.53 -1.22 12.39
C THR A 112 -18.11 -1.00 11.00
N ILE A 113 -18.47 -2.10 10.32
CA ILE A 113 -19.39 -2.05 9.18
C ILE A 113 -20.75 -2.55 9.65
N SER A 114 -21.79 -1.77 9.37
CA SER A 114 -23.19 -2.05 9.71
C SER A 114 -24.02 -2.33 8.46
N SER A 115 -25.02 -3.21 8.62
CA SER A 115 -25.92 -3.65 7.55
C SER A 115 -27.29 -4.07 8.09
N ASP A 116 -28.25 -4.34 7.20
CA ASP A 116 -29.53 -5.02 7.51
C ASP A 116 -29.33 -6.39 8.19
N ARG A 117 -28.18 -7.02 7.93
CA ARG A 117 -27.77 -8.33 8.46
C ARG A 117 -26.90 -8.23 9.71
N GLY A 118 -26.79 -7.03 10.29
CA GLY A 118 -26.05 -6.75 11.52
C GLY A 118 -24.65 -6.14 11.29
N ASP A 119 -23.90 -6.09 12.38
CA ASP A 119 -22.63 -5.36 12.50
C ASP A 119 -21.42 -6.30 12.57
N PHE A 120 -20.28 -5.88 12.01
CA PHE A 120 -19.01 -6.60 12.14
C PHE A 120 -17.79 -5.67 12.23
N PRO A 121 -16.74 -6.02 13.02
CA PRO A 121 -15.55 -5.18 13.16
C PRO A 121 -14.76 -5.07 11.85
N ALA A 122 -14.32 -3.85 11.53
CA ALA A 122 -13.57 -3.51 10.33
C ALA A 122 -12.41 -2.55 10.68
N ASN A 123 -11.24 -3.13 10.96
CA ASN A 123 -10.07 -2.43 11.51
C ASN A 123 -8.99 -2.26 10.43
N GLY A 124 -8.50 -1.04 10.25
CA GLY A 124 -7.57 -0.67 9.19
C GLY A 124 -6.16 -0.31 9.66
N ALA A 125 -5.17 -0.69 8.87
CA ALA A 125 -3.80 -0.20 8.99
C ALA A 125 -3.31 0.37 7.65
N ARG A 126 -2.51 1.44 7.68
CA ARG A 126 -1.91 2.00 6.45
C ARG A 126 -1.09 0.93 5.72
N THR A 127 -1.33 0.76 4.42
CA THR A 127 -0.61 -0.23 3.61
C THR A 127 0.86 0.20 3.45
N LYS A 128 1.77 -0.38 4.24
CA LYS A 128 3.22 -0.26 3.97
C LYS A 128 3.52 -0.83 2.57
N PRO A 129 4.24 -0.11 1.69
CA PRO A 129 4.77 -0.70 0.46
C PRO A 129 5.72 -1.85 0.84
N ARG A 130 5.48 -3.04 0.29
CA ARG A 130 6.42 -4.17 0.39
C ARG A 130 7.70 -3.81 -0.35
N CYS A 131 8.85 -4.10 0.26
CA CYS A 131 10.14 -3.90 -0.39
C CYS A 131 10.25 -4.77 -1.67
N PRO A 132 10.57 -4.20 -2.86
CA PRO A 132 10.68 -4.96 -4.12
C PRO A 132 11.73 -6.10 -4.12
N ALA A 133 12.72 -6.05 -3.23
CA ALA A 133 13.70 -7.13 -3.07
C ALA A 133 13.15 -8.35 -2.31
N VAL A 134 12.00 -8.25 -1.64
CA VAL A 134 11.43 -9.35 -0.82
C VAL A 134 10.91 -10.47 -1.70
N GLY A 135 11.43 -11.67 -1.45
CA GLY A 135 11.12 -12.87 -2.19
C GLY A 135 12.29 -13.85 -2.24
N ASP A 136 12.07 -14.95 -2.93
CA ASP A 136 13.09 -15.96 -3.23
C ASP A 136 13.72 -15.68 -4.60
N TRP A 137 15.05 -15.67 -4.67
CA TRP A 137 15.79 -15.38 -5.90
C TRP A 137 16.69 -16.56 -6.28
N ASP A 138 16.43 -17.15 -7.44
CA ASP A 138 17.28 -18.16 -8.05
C ASP A 138 18.46 -17.44 -8.73
N ILE A 139 19.66 -17.58 -8.17
CA ILE A 139 20.89 -16.91 -8.62
C ILE A 139 21.85 -17.93 -9.21
N LYS A 140 22.43 -17.59 -10.35
CA LYS A 140 23.50 -18.39 -10.97
C LYS A 140 24.83 -17.64 -10.84
N LEU A 141 25.83 -18.30 -10.24
CA LEU A 141 27.23 -17.86 -10.25
C LEU A 141 28.02 -18.72 -11.23
N THR A 142 29.04 -18.15 -11.88
CA THR A 142 30.04 -18.92 -12.65
C THR A 142 31.41 -18.61 -12.06
N VAL A 143 32.11 -19.63 -11.59
CA VAL A 143 33.37 -19.52 -10.84
C VAL A 143 34.36 -20.55 -11.39
N GLN A 144 35.47 -20.09 -11.99
CA GLN A 144 36.49 -20.96 -12.59
C GLN A 144 35.85 -22.03 -13.51
N GLU A 145 35.06 -21.57 -14.48
CA GLU A 145 34.31 -22.39 -15.45
C GLU A 145 33.19 -23.28 -14.87
N ARG A 146 33.09 -23.46 -13.54
CA ARG A 146 31.96 -24.14 -12.89
C ARG A 146 30.79 -23.20 -12.68
N ASP A 147 29.61 -23.63 -13.11
CA ASP A 147 28.34 -23.01 -12.72
C ASP A 147 27.89 -23.51 -11.33
N ILE A 148 27.48 -22.58 -10.47
CA ILE A 148 27.00 -22.84 -9.11
C ILE A 148 25.61 -22.21 -8.96
N ASN A 149 24.60 -23.05 -8.78
CA ASN A 149 23.24 -22.60 -8.47
C ASN A 149 23.15 -22.23 -6.99
N CYS A 150 22.61 -21.04 -6.71
CA CYS A 150 22.41 -20.48 -5.39
C CYS A 150 20.97 -19.98 -5.25
N LYS A 151 20.48 -19.91 -4.01
CA LYS A 151 19.21 -19.27 -3.68
C LYS A 151 19.44 -18.18 -2.66
N LEU A 152 18.92 -16.98 -2.94
CA LEU A 152 18.85 -15.86 -2.00
C LEU A 152 17.39 -15.65 -1.59
N SER A 153 17.06 -15.95 -0.34
CA SER A 153 15.77 -15.57 0.25
C SER A 153 15.91 -14.23 0.95
N VAL A 154 15.05 -13.26 0.63
CA VAL A 154 14.96 -11.95 1.31
C VAL A 154 13.57 -11.80 1.93
N SER A 155 13.52 -11.55 3.24
CA SER A 155 12.27 -11.33 3.97
C SER A 155 12.22 -9.91 4.56
N GLN A 156 11.04 -9.50 5.05
CA GLN A 156 10.84 -8.20 5.69
C GLN A 156 10.08 -8.36 7.02
N LYS A 157 10.65 -7.80 8.09
CA LYS A 157 10.10 -7.77 9.44
C LYS A 157 8.96 -6.75 9.60
N PRO A 158 8.13 -6.85 10.66
CA PRO A 158 7.00 -5.94 10.89
C PRO A 158 7.42 -4.46 11.09
N ASP A 159 8.61 -4.21 11.63
CA ASP A 159 9.21 -2.87 11.72
C ASP A 159 9.49 -2.29 10.32
N GLY A 160 9.99 -3.11 9.40
CA GLY A 160 10.36 -2.81 8.04
C GLY A 160 11.78 -3.25 7.67
N ALA A 161 12.57 -3.74 8.64
CA ALA A 161 13.92 -4.24 8.43
C ALA A 161 13.92 -5.48 7.52
N LEU A 162 15.01 -5.69 6.78
CA LEU A 162 15.18 -6.84 5.90
C LEU A 162 16.08 -7.90 6.55
N GLU A 163 15.80 -9.16 6.27
CA GLU A 163 16.71 -10.27 6.51
C GLU A 163 17.01 -10.99 5.20
N GLY A 164 18.11 -11.73 5.20
CA GLY A 164 18.59 -12.48 4.05
C GLY A 164 19.05 -13.87 4.48
N LYS A 165 18.92 -14.83 3.58
CA LYS A 165 19.50 -16.17 3.71
C LYS A 165 20.03 -16.59 2.35
N TRP A 166 21.28 -17.05 2.30
CA TRP A 166 21.91 -17.54 1.08
C TRP A 166 22.16 -19.03 1.20
N THR A 167 21.70 -19.83 0.23
CA THR A 167 22.00 -21.27 0.15
C THR A 167 22.59 -21.63 -1.21
N SER A 168 23.27 -22.77 -1.27
CA SER A 168 24.03 -23.27 -2.42
C SER A 168 24.16 -24.80 -2.34
N GLU A 169 24.71 -25.43 -3.38
CA GLU A 169 25.12 -26.85 -3.32
C GLU A 169 26.13 -27.17 -2.20
N PHE A 170 26.83 -26.16 -1.67
CA PHE A 170 27.80 -26.28 -0.58
C PHE A 170 27.20 -25.98 0.81
N GLY A 171 25.88 -25.83 0.92
CA GLY A 171 25.16 -25.54 2.16
C GLY A 171 24.70 -24.08 2.30
N GLU A 172 24.43 -23.69 3.55
CA GLU A 172 23.90 -22.38 3.93
C GLU A 172 24.99 -21.41 4.35
N HIS A 173 24.79 -20.12 4.05
CA HIS A 173 25.76 -19.04 4.29
C HIS A 173 25.08 -17.91 5.06
N GLU A 174 25.81 -17.34 6.02
CA GLU A 174 25.33 -16.23 6.84
C GLU A 174 25.24 -14.94 6.01
N VAL A 175 24.16 -14.18 6.19
CA VAL A 175 23.90 -12.92 5.50
C VAL A 175 23.51 -11.86 6.52
N SER A 176 24.22 -10.72 6.51
CA SER A 176 23.97 -9.57 7.38
C SER A 176 23.84 -8.28 6.57
N ASP A 177 23.53 -7.16 7.25
CA ASP A 177 23.53 -5.82 6.64
C ASP A 177 22.55 -5.60 5.47
N VAL A 178 21.52 -6.43 5.36
CA VAL A 178 20.57 -6.41 4.23
C VAL A 178 19.85 -5.06 4.16
N LYS A 179 20.14 -4.30 3.10
CA LYS A 179 19.60 -2.96 2.85
C LYS A 179 19.06 -2.91 1.43
N PHE A 180 17.88 -2.29 1.27
CA PHE A 180 17.33 -1.95 -0.03
C PHE A 180 17.04 -0.46 -0.09
N LYS A 181 17.64 0.23 -1.07
CA LYS A 181 17.46 1.67 -1.27
C LYS A 181 17.62 2.01 -2.74
N ASP A 182 16.79 2.91 -3.26
CA ASP A 182 16.90 3.46 -4.62
C ASP A 182 16.99 2.39 -5.74
N GLY A 183 16.33 1.24 -5.54
CA GLY A 183 16.36 0.08 -6.46
C GLY A 183 17.52 -0.90 -6.23
N LYS A 184 18.50 -0.54 -5.41
CA LYS A 184 19.70 -1.34 -5.11
C LYS A 184 19.52 -2.18 -3.83
N LEU A 185 19.82 -3.47 -3.93
CA LEU A 185 19.97 -4.43 -2.83
C LEU A 185 21.46 -4.59 -2.50
N THR A 186 21.81 -4.49 -1.22
CA THR A 186 23.17 -4.74 -0.73
C THR A 186 23.14 -5.58 0.55
N PHE A 187 24.10 -6.48 0.73
CA PHE A 187 24.28 -7.24 1.98
C PHE A 187 25.72 -7.75 2.13
N SER A 188 26.12 -8.03 3.37
CA SER A 188 27.33 -8.78 3.71
C SER A 188 27.01 -10.28 3.69
N ARG A 189 27.92 -11.13 3.22
CA ARG A 189 27.79 -12.59 3.24
C ARG A 189 29.07 -13.23 3.79
N ASN A 190 28.91 -14.06 4.82
CA ASN A 190 29.97 -14.86 5.42
C ASN A 190 29.74 -16.34 5.05
N SER A 191 30.66 -16.88 4.26
CA SER A 191 30.57 -18.21 3.66
C SER A 191 31.53 -19.18 4.33
N LYS A 192 31.05 -20.36 4.76
CA LYS A 192 31.88 -21.40 5.41
C LYS A 192 31.92 -22.67 4.56
N PHE A 193 33.11 -23.21 4.31
CA PHE A 193 33.31 -24.53 3.68
C PHE A 193 34.40 -25.27 4.45
N GLY A 194 34.05 -26.38 5.12
CA GLY A 194 34.92 -27.00 6.11
C GLY A 194 35.27 -26.00 7.22
N ASP A 195 36.54 -25.93 7.62
CA ASP A 195 37.01 -25.00 8.64
C ASP A 195 37.31 -23.57 8.12
N ARG A 196 37.25 -23.35 6.80
CA ARG A 196 37.54 -22.05 6.19
C ARG A 196 36.29 -21.17 6.12
N GLN A 197 36.48 -19.88 6.36
CA GLN A 197 35.46 -18.83 6.26
C GLN A 197 35.92 -17.72 5.32
N TRP A 198 34.99 -17.16 4.54
CA TRP A 198 35.25 -16.10 3.58
C TRP A 198 34.17 -15.03 3.65
N LYS A 199 34.61 -13.77 3.73
CA LYS A 199 33.72 -12.60 3.72
C LYS A 199 33.60 -12.06 2.30
N SER A 200 32.39 -11.66 1.95
CA SER A 200 32.04 -11.10 0.64
C SER A 200 30.89 -10.12 0.78
N THR A 201 30.75 -9.17 -0.14
CA THR A 201 29.63 -8.22 -0.16
C THR A 201 28.88 -8.34 -1.49
N TYR A 202 27.56 -8.41 -1.42
CA TYR A 202 26.70 -8.36 -2.60
C TYR A 202 26.25 -6.93 -2.90
N GLU A 203 26.25 -6.58 -4.18
CA GLU A 203 25.58 -5.39 -4.69
C GLU A 203 24.84 -5.70 -5.99
N GLY A 204 23.54 -5.38 -6.05
CA GLY A 204 22.74 -5.54 -7.26
C GLY A 204 21.50 -4.67 -7.32
N THR A 205 20.91 -4.56 -8.49
CA THR A 205 19.69 -3.79 -8.78
C THR A 205 18.52 -4.73 -9.01
N VAL A 206 17.39 -4.45 -8.35
CA VAL A 206 16.12 -5.16 -8.57
C VAL A 206 15.27 -4.39 -9.58
N LYS A 207 14.86 -5.07 -10.67
CA LYS A 207 13.93 -4.52 -11.67
C LYS A 207 12.86 -5.55 -12.01
N GLY A 208 11.70 -5.42 -11.36
CA GLY A 208 10.61 -6.40 -11.49
C GLY A 208 11.04 -7.76 -10.96
N GLN A 209 11.01 -8.78 -11.82
CA GLN A 209 11.37 -10.16 -11.50
C GLN A 209 12.86 -10.48 -11.74
N THR A 210 13.69 -9.48 -12.08
CA THR A 210 15.12 -9.65 -12.36
C THR A 210 15.97 -8.96 -11.30
N LEU A 211 17.00 -9.66 -10.84
CA LEU A 211 18.07 -9.16 -9.98
C LEU A 211 19.38 -9.20 -10.77
N THR A 212 20.06 -8.06 -10.91
CA THR A 212 21.32 -7.94 -11.65
C THR A 212 22.39 -7.34 -10.76
N GLY A 213 23.50 -8.05 -10.53
CA GLY A 213 24.49 -7.64 -9.54
C GLY A 213 25.78 -8.44 -9.55
N ARG A 214 26.60 -8.22 -8.53
CA ARG A 214 27.91 -8.85 -8.33
C ARG A 214 28.14 -9.20 -6.86
N ILE A 215 29.07 -10.11 -6.63
CA ILE A 215 29.69 -10.40 -5.34
C ILE A 215 31.13 -9.91 -5.40
N ASP A 216 31.50 -9.01 -4.49
CA ASP A 216 32.85 -8.53 -4.26
C ASP A 216 33.52 -9.36 -3.14
N SER A 217 34.77 -9.79 -3.33
CA SER A 217 35.51 -10.65 -2.39
C SER A 217 37.04 -10.51 -2.55
N GLU A 218 37.82 -11.14 -1.66
CA GLU A 218 39.29 -11.22 -1.81
C GLU A 218 39.77 -11.98 -3.07
N PHE A 219 38.90 -12.80 -3.67
CA PHE A 219 39.14 -13.47 -4.96
C PHE A 219 38.66 -12.65 -6.16
N GLY A 220 38.35 -11.36 -5.95
CA GLY A 220 37.84 -10.46 -6.97
C GLY A 220 36.31 -10.42 -7.05
N GLN A 221 35.81 -9.97 -8.20
CA GLN A 221 34.40 -9.71 -8.48
C GLN A 221 33.79 -10.84 -9.30
N ILE A 222 32.60 -11.31 -8.92
CA ILE A 222 31.88 -12.39 -9.62
C ILE A 222 30.46 -11.91 -9.94
N ALA A 223 30.01 -12.07 -11.19
CA ALA A 223 28.64 -11.74 -11.58
C ALA A 223 27.63 -12.63 -10.83
N ALA A 224 26.60 -12.00 -10.28
CA ALA A 224 25.62 -12.63 -9.39
C ALA A 224 24.21 -12.17 -9.74
N ASN A 225 23.74 -12.70 -10.86
CA ASN A 225 22.46 -12.38 -11.48
C ASN A 225 21.43 -13.47 -11.15
N GLY A 226 20.17 -13.08 -10.95
CA GLY A 226 19.10 -14.01 -10.63
C GLY A 226 17.73 -13.58 -11.10
N LYS A 227 16.77 -14.50 -10.96
CA LYS A 227 15.35 -14.31 -11.23
C LYS A 227 14.54 -14.57 -9.97
N LEU A 228 13.43 -13.88 -9.81
CA LEU A 228 12.47 -14.13 -8.74
C LEU A 228 11.84 -15.51 -8.94
N ALA A 229 12.07 -16.43 -8.01
CA ALA A 229 11.49 -17.76 -8.01
C ALA A 229 9.96 -17.66 -7.96
N GLY A 230 9.27 -18.43 -8.80
CA GLY A 230 7.82 -18.27 -8.97
C GLY A 230 7.39 -16.91 -9.55
N GLY A 231 8.31 -16.08 -10.06
CA GLY A 231 8.06 -14.71 -10.50
C GLY A 231 6.89 -14.56 -11.48
N ALA A 232 6.68 -15.54 -12.36
CA ALA A 232 5.54 -15.57 -13.28
C ALA A 232 4.16 -15.55 -12.60
N LEU A 233 4.07 -15.89 -11.31
CA LEU A 233 2.85 -15.80 -10.49
C LEU A 233 2.71 -14.45 -9.77
N VAL A 234 3.75 -13.61 -9.73
CA VAL A 234 3.77 -12.36 -8.96
C VAL A 234 3.08 -11.25 -9.75
N GLY A 235 1.99 -10.72 -9.20
CA GLY A 235 1.18 -9.70 -9.86
C GLY A 235 -0.23 -9.57 -9.29
N LYS A 236 -1.13 -8.99 -10.09
CA LYS A 236 -2.57 -9.01 -9.86
C LYS A 236 -3.22 -9.94 -10.88
N TRP A 237 -4.07 -10.82 -10.40
CA TRP A 237 -4.83 -11.78 -11.19
C TRP A 237 -6.31 -11.46 -11.05
N GLU A 238 -6.97 -11.29 -12.19
CA GLU A 238 -8.41 -11.21 -12.26
C GLU A 238 -8.97 -12.63 -12.36
N LEU A 239 -9.81 -13.00 -11.40
CA LEU A 239 -10.32 -14.36 -11.22
C LEU A 239 -11.84 -14.34 -11.33
N THR A 240 -12.34 -14.74 -12.50
CA THR A 240 -13.76 -14.92 -12.77
C THR A 240 -14.21 -16.29 -12.28
N THR A 241 -15.31 -16.33 -11.52
CA THR A 241 -15.97 -17.57 -11.08
C THR A 241 -17.43 -17.53 -11.50
N THR A 242 -17.87 -18.52 -12.29
CA THR A 242 -19.28 -18.74 -12.62
C THR A 242 -19.84 -19.87 -11.76
N SER A 243 -21.08 -19.72 -11.31
CA SER A 243 -21.79 -20.65 -10.43
C SER A 243 -23.31 -20.61 -10.69
N ASP A 244 -24.06 -21.47 -9.99
CA ASP A 244 -25.51 -21.40 -9.83
C ASP A 244 -25.99 -19.98 -9.44
N ARG A 245 -25.18 -19.26 -8.63
CA ARG A 245 -25.42 -17.89 -8.16
C ARG A 245 -24.71 -16.84 -9.02
N GLY A 246 -24.70 -17.07 -10.34
CA GLY A 246 -24.16 -16.14 -11.32
C GLY A 246 -22.63 -16.13 -11.44
N THR A 247 -22.15 -15.11 -12.17
CA THR A 247 -20.72 -14.86 -12.45
C THR A 247 -20.21 -13.70 -11.60
N ARG A 248 -19.03 -13.89 -10.99
CA ARG A 248 -18.36 -12.90 -10.14
C ARG A 248 -16.87 -12.81 -10.44
N THR A 249 -16.36 -11.58 -10.55
CA THR A 249 -14.95 -11.30 -10.79
C THR A 249 -14.28 -10.83 -9.50
N ARG A 250 -13.05 -11.28 -9.23
CA ARG A 250 -12.31 -10.94 -7.99
C ARG A 250 -10.82 -10.78 -8.26
N VAL A 251 -10.14 -9.96 -7.45
CA VAL A 251 -8.70 -9.73 -7.59
C VAL A 251 -7.91 -10.54 -6.55
N LEU A 252 -7.06 -11.45 -7.02
CA LEU A 252 -5.97 -12.02 -6.24
C LEU A 252 -4.70 -11.19 -6.49
N THR A 253 -4.05 -10.71 -5.44
CA THR A 253 -2.69 -10.16 -5.53
C THR A 253 -1.71 -11.17 -4.94
N VAL A 254 -0.64 -11.49 -5.66
CA VAL A 254 0.47 -12.35 -5.22
C VAL A 254 1.74 -11.51 -5.14
N TYR A 255 2.49 -11.65 -4.06
CA TYR A 255 3.73 -10.89 -3.80
C TYR A 255 4.99 -11.75 -4.01
N GLY A 256 6.18 -11.13 -3.99
CA GLY A 256 7.45 -11.83 -4.24
C GLY A 256 7.83 -12.90 -3.20
N ASP A 257 7.27 -12.83 -1.98
CA ASP A 257 7.37 -13.87 -0.95
C ASP A 257 6.34 -15.01 -1.12
N MET A 258 5.70 -15.11 -2.29
CA MET A 258 4.60 -16.01 -2.62
C MET A 258 3.35 -15.88 -1.73
N THR A 259 3.29 -14.90 -0.81
CA THR A 259 2.08 -14.64 -0.03
C THR A 259 1.02 -13.93 -0.88
N GLY A 260 -0.26 -14.12 -0.53
CA GLY A 260 -1.39 -13.61 -1.29
C GLY A 260 -2.37 -12.75 -0.51
N ARG A 261 -3.14 -11.94 -1.24
CA ARG A 261 -4.36 -11.26 -0.76
C ARG A 261 -5.48 -11.44 -1.79
N TYR A 262 -6.57 -12.06 -1.35
CA TYR A 262 -7.78 -12.28 -2.15
C TYR A 262 -8.84 -11.25 -1.76
N GLN A 263 -9.28 -10.42 -2.70
CA GLN A 263 -10.28 -9.38 -2.45
C GLN A 263 -11.67 -9.92 -2.79
N ILE A 264 -12.56 -9.99 -1.78
CA ILE A 264 -13.89 -10.62 -1.91
C ILE A 264 -14.90 -9.72 -2.63
N TYR A 265 -14.72 -8.40 -2.51
CA TYR A 265 -15.57 -7.35 -3.08
C TYR A 265 -14.76 -6.54 -4.10
N GLY A 266 -15.26 -6.41 -5.33
CA GLY A 266 -14.53 -5.66 -6.36
C GLY A 266 -14.90 -5.89 -7.82
N ASP A 267 -16.12 -6.32 -8.15
CA ASP A 267 -16.69 -6.14 -9.49
C ASP A 267 -18.23 -6.10 -9.43
N THR A 268 -18.83 -5.25 -10.25
CA THR A 268 -20.27 -5.10 -10.47
C THR A 268 -20.61 -5.01 -11.97
N ARG A 269 -19.76 -5.53 -12.86
CA ARG A 269 -19.98 -5.59 -14.32
C ARG A 269 -19.85 -6.98 -14.92
N GLY A 270 -20.44 -7.97 -14.24
CA GLY A 270 -20.93 -9.21 -14.86
C GLY A 270 -22.15 -9.01 -15.77
N GLY A 271 -22.14 -7.97 -16.61
CA GLY A 271 -23.19 -7.70 -17.59
C GLY A 271 -23.05 -8.66 -18.76
N SER A 272 -23.83 -9.73 -18.77
CA SER A 272 -23.90 -10.62 -19.94
C SER A 272 -24.37 -9.82 -21.15
N PRO A 273 -23.76 -9.99 -22.34
CA PRO A 273 -24.48 -9.76 -23.57
C PRO A 273 -25.71 -10.64 -23.55
N ASP A 274 -26.88 -10.08 -23.83
CA ASP A 274 -28.11 -10.84 -24.04
C ASP A 274 -28.12 -11.35 -25.49
N PRO A 275 -28.05 -12.67 -25.76
CA PRO A 275 -28.14 -13.22 -27.11
C PRO A 275 -29.62 -13.28 -27.56
N GLY A 276 -30.33 -12.15 -27.44
CA GLY A 276 -31.77 -12.14 -27.17
C GLY A 276 -32.67 -11.38 -28.16
N SER A 277 -32.16 -10.81 -29.26
CA SER A 277 -33.02 -10.43 -30.41
C SER A 277 -32.28 -10.11 -31.71
N GLN A 278 -32.42 -10.97 -32.70
CA GLN A 278 -32.73 -10.57 -34.08
C GLN A 278 -33.86 -11.46 -34.60
N THR A 279 -34.69 -10.88 -35.46
CA THR A 279 -35.91 -11.47 -36.07
C THR A 279 -35.58 -12.35 -37.27
#